data_AF-A0AA88RFT1-F1
#
_entry.id   AF-A0AA88RFT1-F1
#
_cell.length_a   1.000
_cell.length_b   1.000
_cell.length_c   1.000
_cell.angle_alpha   90.00
_cell.angle_beta   90.00
_cell.angle_gamma   90.00
#
_symmetry.space_group_name_H-M   'P 1'
#
loop_
_entity.id
_entity.type
_entity.pdbx_description
1 polymer ?
#
loop_
_entity_poly.entity_id
_entity_poly.type
_entity_poly.pdbx_seq_one_letter_code
_entity_poly.pdbx_strand_id
1 'polypeptide(L)'
;MIFTALVGFQSWAQHGSGTTTPLVTIVPQLQLEELKDFQSSTIKLNADLEELNQRKSNVLDKMQHLREKTNTEGANTMVQRLLSLMETLKVLEKQESNFQSYCNAKCSGLQAEVDELEETLFGDNDGENISTNFSHSWHTSIERLNAAKKDIATKLRAIVMLKRQLGDVPSQPELIQYERRFSELYAQIQGKLRQTRKCYATFNALLEIKDMMLKETSLLNSISAQFQDAITSPAGRLKLIDSMEGILKGVQQKAERVQFSQEAEQNVSDALKTKYAAALSEQRRFNSLLKTFQMYQLNLQRCKETTVLIVNDMWFDCESEADST
;
A
#
# COMPACT_ATOMS: atom_id res chain seq x y z
N MET A 1 -48.42 -24.51 -3.18
CA MET A 1 -49.52 -24.59 -4.16
C MET A 1 -48.90 -25.16 -5.43
N ILE A 2 -48.96 -26.46 -5.75
CA ILE A 2 -50.12 -27.29 -6.16
C ILE A 2 -49.69 -28.78 -6.10
N PHE A 3 -50.52 -29.64 -5.47
CA PHE A 3 -50.71 -31.13 -5.57
C PHE A 3 -49.52 -32.06 -5.26
N THR A 4 -49.50 -33.07 -4.37
CA THR A 4 -50.48 -34.01 -3.72
C THR A 4 -51.42 -34.79 -4.64
N ALA A 5 -50.98 -35.98 -5.08
CA ALA A 5 -51.71 -37.22 -5.42
C ALA A 5 -50.68 -38.21 -6.03
N LEU A 6 -50.63 -39.52 -5.85
CA LEU A 6 -51.59 -40.52 -5.39
C LEU A 6 -50.79 -41.77 -4.95
N VAL A 7 -51.22 -42.38 -3.84
CA VAL A 7 -50.80 -43.71 -3.37
C VAL A 7 -51.67 -44.77 -4.03
N GLY A 8 -51.07 -45.92 -4.38
CA GLY A 8 -51.77 -47.21 -4.36
C GLY A 8 -52.05 -47.85 -5.72
N PHE A 9 -51.36 -48.97 -6.00
CA PHE A 9 -52.04 -50.19 -6.44
C PHE A 9 -51.12 -51.40 -6.21
N GLN A 10 -51.47 -52.22 -5.23
CA GLN A 10 -50.87 -53.53 -4.96
C GLN A 10 -52.03 -54.54 -5.00
N SER A 11 -51.80 -55.68 -5.65
CA SER A 11 -52.61 -56.91 -5.67
C SER A 11 -53.77 -56.98 -6.68
N TRP A 12 -53.63 -57.83 -7.72
CA TRP A 12 -54.19 -59.19 -7.75
C TRP A 12 -54.30 -59.73 -9.21
N ALA A 13 -53.55 -60.78 -9.54
CA ALA A 13 -53.91 -61.77 -10.57
C ALA A 13 -52.97 -62.99 -10.46
N GLN A 14 -53.51 -64.08 -9.92
CA GLN A 14 -52.93 -65.43 -9.98
C GLN A 14 -53.58 -66.23 -11.12
N HIS A 15 -52.79 -67.19 -11.63
CA HIS A 15 -53.08 -68.36 -12.48
C HIS A 15 -52.99 -68.20 -14.01
N GLY A 16 -51.98 -68.88 -14.56
CA GLY A 16 -51.80 -69.16 -15.99
C GLY A 16 -50.39 -69.70 -16.27
N SER A 17 -50.19 -71.01 -16.12
CA SER A 17 -48.97 -71.75 -16.45
C SER A 17 -48.71 -71.79 -17.97
N GLY A 18 -47.44 -71.65 -18.40
CA GLY A 18 -47.04 -72.03 -19.75
C GLY A 18 -45.81 -71.30 -20.29
N THR A 19 -44.64 -71.95 -20.17
CA THR A 19 -43.48 -71.91 -21.06
C THR A 19 -43.43 -70.82 -22.15
N THR A 20 -42.51 -69.84 -22.04
CA THR A 20 -41.41 -69.54 -22.98
C THR A 20 -40.78 -68.16 -22.67
N THR A 21 -39.44 -68.14 -22.53
CA THR A 21 -38.45 -67.06 -22.79
C THR A 21 -38.74 -65.57 -22.43
N PRO A 22 -37.82 -64.88 -21.71
CA PRO A 22 -37.97 -63.48 -21.35
C PRO A 22 -37.34 -62.54 -22.40
N LEU A 23 -38.11 -61.57 -22.91
CA LEU A 23 -37.55 -60.47 -23.71
C LEU A 23 -38.41 -59.21 -23.67
N VAL A 24 -38.74 -58.66 -22.48
CA VAL A 24 -39.42 -57.34 -22.38
C VAL A 24 -38.94 -56.43 -21.23
N THR A 25 -38.01 -56.82 -20.34
CA THR A 25 -37.72 -56.01 -19.14
C THR A 25 -36.76 -54.81 -19.33
N ILE A 26 -36.15 -54.60 -20.50
CA ILE A 26 -35.01 -53.66 -20.63
C ILE A 26 -35.44 -52.18 -20.86
N VAL A 27 -36.66 -51.91 -21.31
CA VAL A 27 -37.06 -50.54 -21.73
C VAL A 27 -37.31 -49.56 -20.56
N PRO A 28 -37.93 -49.94 -19.41
CA PRO A 28 -38.21 -48.97 -18.34
C PRO A 28 -37.00 -48.57 -17.48
N GLN A 29 -35.92 -49.38 -17.46
CA GLN A 29 -34.73 -49.10 -16.65
C GLN A 29 -33.78 -48.09 -17.31
N LEU A 30 -33.65 -48.13 -18.64
CA LEU A 30 -32.84 -47.15 -19.39
C LEU A 30 -33.44 -45.73 -19.30
N GLN A 31 -34.77 -45.60 -19.35
CA GLN A 31 -35.45 -44.30 -19.24
C GLN A 31 -35.37 -43.70 -17.83
N LEU A 32 -35.29 -44.53 -16.78
CA LEU A 32 -35.21 -44.09 -15.39
C LEU A 32 -33.81 -43.59 -15.01
N GLU A 33 -32.76 -44.20 -15.57
CA GLU A 33 -31.37 -43.79 -15.36
C GLU A 33 -31.08 -42.46 -16.08
N GLU A 34 -31.56 -42.30 -17.32
CA GLU A 34 -31.46 -41.04 -18.08
C GLU A 34 -32.20 -39.87 -17.37
N LEU A 35 -33.36 -40.14 -16.76
CA LEU A 35 -34.12 -39.15 -16.00
C LEU A 35 -33.40 -38.71 -14.72
N LYS A 36 -32.74 -39.64 -14.02
CA LYS A 36 -31.92 -39.34 -12.84
C LYS A 36 -30.68 -38.54 -13.19
N ASP A 37 -30.02 -38.89 -14.30
CA ASP A 37 -28.87 -38.15 -14.80
C ASP A 37 -29.25 -36.74 -15.23
N PHE A 38 -30.40 -36.58 -15.90
CA PHE A 38 -30.92 -35.27 -16.28
C PHE A 38 -31.30 -34.42 -15.05
N GLN A 39 -31.90 -35.05 -14.03
CA GLN A 39 -32.25 -34.37 -12.77
C GLN A 39 -30.99 -33.95 -11.99
N SER A 40 -29.97 -34.81 -11.93
CA SER A 40 -28.66 -34.51 -11.33
C SER A 40 -27.94 -33.39 -12.06
N SER A 41 -27.98 -33.40 -13.40
CA SER A 41 -27.42 -32.34 -14.24
C SER A 41 -28.14 -31.00 -14.04
N THR A 42 -29.48 -31.02 -13.93
CA THR A 42 -30.29 -29.81 -13.67
C THR A 42 -30.00 -29.22 -12.28
N ILE A 43 -29.81 -30.06 -11.26
CA ILE A 43 -29.45 -29.61 -9.90
C ILE A 43 -28.06 -28.98 -9.88
N LYS A 44 -27.08 -29.58 -10.57
CA LYS A 44 -25.73 -29.00 -10.71
C LYS A 44 -25.76 -27.67 -11.44
N LEU A 45 -26.48 -27.58 -12.56
CA LEU A 45 -26.60 -26.34 -13.33
C LEU A 45 -27.23 -25.21 -12.50
N ASN A 46 -28.25 -25.52 -11.70
CA ASN A 46 -28.86 -24.54 -10.80
C ASN A 46 -27.91 -24.10 -9.66
N ALA A 47 -27.11 -25.02 -9.12
CA ALA A 47 -26.10 -24.68 -8.12
C ALA A 47 -25.00 -23.76 -8.70
N ASP A 48 -24.54 -24.06 -9.93
CA ASP A 48 -23.56 -23.23 -10.63
C ASP A 48 -24.13 -21.85 -10.98
N LEU A 49 -25.41 -21.79 -11.37
CA LEU A 49 -26.11 -20.52 -11.64
C LEU A 49 -26.23 -19.65 -10.38
N GLU A 50 -26.54 -20.26 -9.24
CA GLU A 50 -26.63 -19.56 -7.96
C GLU A 50 -25.26 -19.06 -7.50
N GLU A 51 -24.20 -19.87 -7.67
CA GLU A 51 -22.83 -19.43 -7.40
C GLU A 51 -22.41 -18.25 -8.29
N LEU A 52 -22.79 -18.29 -9.57
CA LEU A 52 -22.50 -17.22 -10.53
C LEU A 52 -23.26 -15.94 -10.17
N ASN A 53 -24.53 -16.06 -9.74
CA ASN A 53 -25.32 -14.94 -9.23
C ASN A 53 -24.71 -14.33 -7.96
N GLN A 54 -24.26 -15.17 -7.02
CA GLN A 54 -23.62 -14.70 -5.79
C GLN A 54 -22.29 -13.99 -6.09
N ARG A 55 -21.48 -14.52 -7.02
CA ARG A 55 -20.25 -13.87 -7.49
C ARG A 55 -20.55 -12.55 -8.18
N LYS A 56 -21.58 -12.49 -9.04
CA LYS A 56 -22.03 -11.27 -9.71
C LYS A 56 -22.45 -10.20 -8.71
N SER A 57 -23.23 -10.56 -7.70
CA SER A 57 -23.64 -9.63 -6.63
C SER A 57 -22.43 -9.07 -5.89
N ASN A 58 -21.50 -9.93 -5.47
CA ASN A 58 -20.29 -9.52 -4.74
C ASN A 58 -19.38 -8.60 -5.58
N VAL A 59 -19.28 -8.84 -6.89
CA VAL A 59 -18.55 -7.96 -7.82
C VAL A 59 -19.25 -6.61 -7.96
N LEU A 60 -20.58 -6.59 -8.06
CA LEU A 60 -21.35 -5.34 -8.13
C LEU A 60 -21.21 -4.51 -6.85
N ASP A 61 -21.30 -5.13 -5.68
CA ASP A 61 -21.12 -4.45 -4.38
C ASP A 61 -19.72 -3.85 -4.25
N LYS A 62 -18.69 -4.59 -4.66
CA LYS A 62 -17.30 -4.09 -4.68
C LYS A 62 -17.13 -2.93 -5.68
N MET A 63 -17.75 -3.02 -6.86
CA MET A 63 -17.71 -1.94 -7.84
C MET A 63 -18.40 -0.68 -7.32
N GLN A 64 -19.54 -0.83 -6.64
CA GLN A 64 -20.24 0.29 -6.02
C GLN A 64 -19.42 0.92 -4.89
N HIS A 65 -18.86 0.10 -4.00
CA HIS A 65 -17.99 0.58 -2.92
C HIS A 65 -16.73 1.30 -3.44
N LEU A 66 -16.10 0.80 -4.52
CA LEU A 66 -14.97 1.47 -5.16
C LEU A 66 -15.38 2.81 -5.79
N ARG A 67 -16.57 2.88 -6.40
CA ARG A 67 -17.11 4.11 -6.99
C ARG A 67 -17.43 5.16 -5.93
N GLU A 68 -18.07 4.75 -4.84
CA GLU A 68 -18.36 5.61 -3.70
C GLU A 68 -17.07 6.09 -3.05
N LYS A 69 -16.09 5.21 -2.83
CA LYS A 69 -14.77 5.55 -2.29
C LYS A 69 -14.04 6.58 -3.17
N THR A 70 -14.06 6.39 -4.49
CA THR A 70 -13.47 7.32 -5.47
C THR A 70 -14.17 8.70 -5.47
N ASN A 71 -15.47 8.73 -5.18
CA ASN A 71 -16.24 9.96 -5.05
C ASN A 71 -16.02 10.65 -3.69
N THR A 72 -15.93 9.89 -2.59
CA THR A 72 -15.73 10.42 -1.23
C THR A 72 -14.31 10.92 -0.98
N GLU A 73 -13.31 10.32 -1.62
CA GLU A 73 -11.90 10.70 -1.46
C GLU A 73 -11.50 11.94 -2.27
N GLY A 74 -12.46 12.63 -2.90
CA GLY A 74 -12.20 13.84 -3.68
C GLY A 74 -11.32 13.61 -4.92
N ALA A 75 -11.03 12.35 -5.28
CA ALA A 75 -10.21 12.00 -6.44
C ALA A 75 -10.89 12.48 -7.72
N ASN A 76 -12.21 12.36 -7.83
CA ASN A 76 -12.96 12.86 -8.98
C ASN A 76 -12.94 14.38 -9.09
N THR A 77 -13.06 15.12 -7.97
CA THR A 77 -12.99 16.59 -8.00
C THR A 77 -11.56 17.07 -8.30
N MET A 78 -10.55 16.37 -7.79
CA MET A 78 -9.14 16.63 -8.13
C MET A 78 -8.84 16.33 -9.60
N VAL A 79 -9.33 15.22 -10.16
CA VAL A 79 -9.17 14.87 -11.58
C VAL A 79 -9.88 15.88 -12.48
N GLN A 80 -11.10 16.30 -12.14
CA GLN A 80 -11.82 17.35 -12.87
C GLN A 80 -11.07 18.69 -12.84
N ARG A 81 -10.52 19.05 -11.67
CA ARG A 81 -9.67 20.24 -11.54
C ARG A 81 -8.40 20.12 -12.38
N LEU A 82 -7.78 18.93 -12.42
CA LEU A 82 -6.56 18.68 -13.20
C LEU A 82 -6.84 18.74 -14.72
N LEU A 83 -7.98 18.21 -15.17
CA LEU A 83 -8.44 18.33 -16.55
C LEU A 83 -8.71 19.79 -16.93
N SER A 84 -9.39 20.56 -16.07
CA SER A 84 -9.59 21.99 -16.30
C SER A 84 -8.26 22.76 -16.38
N LEU A 85 -7.29 22.42 -15.54
CA LEU A 85 -5.95 23.01 -15.58
C LEU A 85 -5.21 22.64 -16.87
N MET A 86 -5.29 21.39 -17.33
CA MET A 86 -4.70 20.96 -18.60
C MET A 86 -5.31 21.69 -19.79
N GLU A 87 -6.62 21.91 -19.79
CA GLU A 87 -7.29 22.68 -20.83
C GLU A 87 -6.82 24.15 -20.83
N THR A 88 -6.73 24.77 -19.65
CA THR A 88 -6.17 26.13 -19.54
C THR A 88 -4.71 26.21 -19.97
N LEU A 89 -3.90 25.18 -19.69
CA LEU A 89 -2.50 25.12 -20.15
C LEU A 89 -2.41 25.07 -21.67
N LYS A 90 -3.21 24.23 -22.34
CA LYS A 90 -3.24 24.17 -23.81
C LYS A 90 -3.65 25.49 -24.44
N VAL A 91 -4.62 26.19 -23.83
CA VAL A 91 -5.03 27.52 -24.29
C VAL A 91 -3.88 28.53 -24.13
N LEU A 92 -3.18 28.50 -23.00
CA LEU A 92 -2.04 29.38 -22.74
C LEU A 92 -0.85 29.09 -23.67
N GLU A 93 -0.51 27.82 -23.93
CA GLU A 93 0.54 27.44 -24.89
C GLU A 93 0.23 27.97 -26.30
N LYS A 94 -1.03 27.87 -26.72
CA LYS A 94 -1.48 28.43 -28.00
C LYS A 94 -1.38 29.95 -28.01
N GLN A 95 -1.75 30.62 -26.92
CA GLN A 95 -1.61 32.08 -26.79
C GLN A 95 -0.14 32.51 -26.81
N GLU A 96 0.75 31.77 -26.16
CA GLU A 96 2.20 32.01 -26.16
C GLU A 96 2.77 31.88 -27.58
N SER A 97 2.46 30.79 -28.29
CA SER A 97 2.90 30.58 -29.66
C SER A 97 2.40 31.70 -30.60
N ASN A 98 1.13 32.08 -30.48
CA ASN A 98 0.56 33.19 -31.26
C ASN A 98 1.23 34.53 -30.94
N PHE A 99 1.51 34.79 -29.66
CA PHE A 99 2.19 36.00 -29.22
C PHE A 99 3.64 36.05 -29.72
N GLN A 100 4.35 34.92 -29.69
CA GLN A 100 5.69 34.80 -30.22
C GLN A 100 5.72 35.07 -31.74
N SER A 101 4.78 34.51 -32.50
CA SER A 101 4.63 34.77 -33.93
C SER A 101 4.34 36.26 -34.20
N TYR A 102 3.43 36.87 -33.44
CA TYR A 102 3.13 38.30 -33.54
C TYR A 102 4.35 39.18 -33.22
N CYS A 103 5.09 38.86 -32.16
CA CYS A 103 6.32 39.56 -31.80
C CYS A 103 7.38 39.43 -32.89
N ASN A 104 7.59 38.24 -33.44
CA ASN A 104 8.54 38.03 -34.54
C ASN A 104 8.15 38.84 -35.78
N ALA A 105 6.88 38.79 -36.19
CA ALA A 105 6.39 39.56 -37.33
C ALA A 105 6.56 41.08 -37.11
N LYS A 106 6.27 41.56 -35.91
CA LYS A 106 6.45 42.98 -35.56
C LYS A 106 7.92 43.39 -35.50
N CYS A 107 8.79 42.54 -34.99
CA CYS A 107 10.24 42.76 -35.02
C CYS A 107 10.76 42.83 -36.45
N SER A 108 10.35 41.91 -37.34
CA SER A 108 10.72 41.95 -38.76
C SER A 108 10.19 43.20 -39.46
N GLY A 109 8.96 43.63 -39.16
CA GLY A 109 8.40 44.86 -39.71
C GLY A 109 9.14 46.12 -39.26
N LEU A 110 9.47 46.22 -37.97
CA LEU A 110 10.26 47.32 -37.44
C LEU A 110 11.70 47.30 -37.98
N GLN A 111 12.30 46.13 -38.19
CA GLN A 111 13.62 46.01 -38.79
C GLN A 111 13.59 46.53 -40.24
N ALA A 112 12.57 46.17 -41.02
CA ALA A 112 12.42 46.68 -42.38
C ALA A 112 12.20 48.20 -42.42
N GLU A 113 11.43 48.76 -41.48
CA GLU A 113 11.26 50.21 -41.35
C GLU A 113 12.57 50.91 -40.94
N VAL A 114 13.39 50.29 -40.10
CA VAL A 114 14.73 50.78 -39.76
C VAL A 114 15.65 50.75 -40.98
N ASP A 115 15.65 49.65 -41.75
CA ASP A 115 16.48 49.52 -42.94
C ASP A 115 16.06 50.54 -44.02
N GLU A 116 14.76 50.79 -44.20
CA GLU A 116 14.23 51.84 -45.10
C GLU A 116 14.61 53.25 -44.61
N LEU A 117 14.52 53.50 -43.30
CA LEU A 117 14.95 54.78 -42.71
C LEU A 117 16.46 54.99 -42.83
N GLU A 118 17.27 53.94 -42.69
CA GLU A 118 18.71 53.98 -42.94
C GLU A 118 18.98 54.32 -44.42
N GLU A 119 18.30 53.66 -45.37
CA GLU A 119 18.42 53.98 -46.81
C GLU A 119 18.02 55.43 -47.13
N THR A 120 16.95 55.94 -46.53
CA THR A 120 16.51 57.33 -46.72
C THR A 120 17.43 58.35 -46.06
N LEU A 121 18.14 58.00 -44.97
CA LEU A 121 19.17 58.83 -44.34
C LEU A 121 20.47 58.91 -45.17
N PHE A 122 20.76 57.89 -46.00
CA PHE A 122 21.85 57.94 -46.99
C PHE A 122 21.45 58.64 -48.31
N GLY A 123 20.18 59.03 -48.45
CA GLY A 123 19.66 59.90 -49.51
C GLY A 123 19.59 61.36 -49.07
N ASP A 124 20.23 62.25 -49.83
CA ASP A 124 20.42 63.66 -49.49
C ASP A 124 19.08 64.43 -49.40
N ASN A 125 18.61 64.76 -48.18
CA ASN A 125 17.55 65.77 -47.99
C ASN A 125 17.50 66.43 -46.58
N ASP A 126 17.01 67.67 -46.58
CA ASP A 126 17.09 68.77 -45.61
C ASP A 126 16.90 68.48 -44.11
N GLY A 127 17.77 69.09 -43.28
CA GLY A 127 18.17 68.59 -41.96
C GLY A 127 17.58 69.22 -40.69
N GLU A 128 16.55 70.08 -40.73
CA GLU A 128 16.16 70.83 -39.51
C GLU A 128 14.83 70.42 -38.85
N ASN A 129 13.84 69.93 -39.61
CA ASN A 129 12.55 69.48 -39.04
C ASN A 129 12.50 67.95 -38.76
N ILE A 130 13.46 67.21 -39.32
CA ILE A 130 13.63 65.76 -39.12
C ILE A 130 14.28 65.48 -37.75
N SER A 131 15.22 66.31 -37.34
CA SER A 131 15.98 66.14 -36.08
C SER A 131 15.10 66.17 -34.83
N THR A 132 14.10 67.05 -34.79
CA THR A 132 13.20 67.18 -33.63
C THR A 132 12.20 66.02 -33.52
N ASN A 133 11.57 65.62 -34.63
CA ASN A 133 10.67 64.45 -34.69
C ASN A 133 11.43 63.13 -34.46
N PHE A 134 12.65 63.00 -35.00
CA PHE A 134 13.51 61.85 -34.77
C PHE A 134 13.96 61.75 -33.31
N SER A 135 14.39 62.87 -32.71
CA SER A 135 14.74 62.94 -31.28
C SER A 135 13.57 62.57 -30.37
N HIS A 136 12.35 63.03 -30.69
CA HIS A 136 11.15 62.67 -29.95
C HIS A 136 10.79 61.18 -30.11
N SER A 137 10.87 60.63 -31.33
CA SER A 137 10.65 59.20 -31.59
C SER A 137 11.66 58.31 -30.88
N TRP A 138 12.93 58.72 -30.87
CA TRP A 138 14.02 58.06 -30.16
C TRP A 138 13.80 58.09 -28.64
N HIS A 139 13.44 59.24 -28.08
CA HIS A 139 13.14 59.37 -26.65
C HIS A 139 11.93 58.50 -26.25
N THR A 140 10.87 58.49 -27.08
CA THR A 140 9.70 57.63 -26.88
C THR A 140 10.08 56.14 -26.90
N SER A 141 11.01 55.75 -27.78
CA SER A 141 11.51 54.38 -27.90
C SER A 141 12.35 53.96 -26.69
N ILE A 142 13.20 54.86 -26.17
CA ILE A 142 13.94 54.66 -24.92
C ILE A 142 12.99 54.54 -23.73
N GLU A 143 11.94 55.35 -23.67
CA GLU A 143 10.95 55.28 -22.60
C GLU A 143 10.17 53.96 -22.64
N ARG A 144 9.78 53.50 -23.84
CA ARG A 144 9.20 52.16 -24.06
C ARG A 144 10.16 51.05 -23.64
N LEU A 145 11.45 51.14 -23.98
CA LEU A 145 12.48 50.19 -23.55
C LEU A 145 12.60 50.16 -22.02
N ASN A 146 12.63 51.33 -21.37
CA ASN A 146 12.73 51.44 -19.92
C ASN A 146 11.47 50.92 -19.22
N ALA A 147 10.29 51.15 -19.79
CA ALA A 147 9.03 50.57 -19.31
C ALA A 147 9.04 49.03 -19.43
N ALA A 148 9.49 48.49 -20.57
CA ALA A 148 9.64 47.05 -20.76
C ALA A 148 10.66 46.43 -19.80
N LYS A 149 11.80 47.09 -19.57
CA LYS A 149 12.79 46.67 -18.56
C LYS A 149 12.21 46.65 -17.15
N LYS A 150 11.40 47.66 -16.78
CA LYS A 150 10.69 47.69 -15.50
C LYS A 150 9.71 46.53 -15.38
N ASP A 151 8.92 46.26 -16.42
CA ASP A 151 7.98 45.14 -16.45
C ASP A 151 8.70 43.79 -16.28
N ILE A 152 9.77 43.54 -17.04
CA ILE A 152 10.62 42.36 -16.89
C ILE A 152 11.16 42.23 -15.45
N ALA A 153 11.66 43.33 -14.87
CA ALA A 153 12.16 43.32 -13.49
C ALA A 153 11.06 43.00 -12.47
N THR A 154 9.81 43.43 -12.70
CA THR A 154 8.68 43.05 -11.84
C THR A 154 8.32 41.58 -11.96
N LYS A 155 8.26 41.05 -13.19
CA LYS A 155 8.02 39.61 -13.43
C LYS A 155 9.12 38.74 -12.83
N LEU A 156 10.38 39.14 -12.97
CA LEU A 156 11.51 38.41 -12.38
C LEU A 156 11.41 38.37 -10.85
N ARG A 157 11.07 39.50 -10.22
CA ARG A 157 10.82 39.55 -8.77
C ARG A 157 9.69 38.60 -8.35
N ALA A 158 8.59 38.57 -9.10
CA ALA A 158 7.49 37.63 -8.86
C ALA A 158 7.92 36.16 -9.01
N ILE A 159 8.68 35.82 -10.06
CA ILE A 159 9.22 34.46 -10.26
C ILE A 159 10.13 34.05 -9.11
N VAL A 160 11.01 34.94 -8.65
CA VAL A 160 11.90 34.66 -7.51
C VAL A 160 11.10 34.44 -6.23
N MET A 161 10.04 35.22 -5.99
CA MET A 161 9.14 35.00 -4.85
C MET A 161 8.43 33.65 -4.94
N LEU A 162 7.89 33.28 -6.10
CA LEU A 162 7.25 31.99 -6.30
C LEU A 162 8.23 30.83 -6.13
N LYS A 163 9.47 30.96 -6.62
CA LYS A 163 10.53 29.96 -6.41
C LYS A 163 10.87 29.77 -4.93
N ARG A 164 10.88 30.85 -4.14
CA ARG A 164 11.07 30.76 -2.68
C ARG A 164 9.91 30.03 -2.00
N GLN A 165 8.67 30.42 -2.34
CA GLN A 165 7.48 29.74 -1.82
C GLN A 165 7.42 28.26 -2.19
N LEU A 166 7.90 27.90 -3.39
CA LEU A 166 8.01 26.51 -3.81
C LEU A 166 9.12 25.77 -3.04
N GLY A 167 10.25 26.44 -2.76
CA GLY A 167 11.33 25.90 -1.95
C GLY A 167 10.98 25.72 -0.47
N ASP A 168 9.99 26.47 0.05
CA ASP A 168 9.46 26.28 1.41
C ASP A 168 8.62 24.99 1.52
N VAL A 169 8.13 24.46 0.40
CA VAL A 169 7.38 23.19 0.36
C VAL A 169 8.35 22.05 0.07
N PRO A 170 8.50 21.06 0.98
CA PRO A 170 9.38 19.94 0.74
C PRO A 170 8.94 19.16 -0.49
N SER A 171 9.91 18.90 -1.37
CA SER A 171 9.74 18.11 -2.58
C SER A 171 9.52 16.63 -2.25
N GLN A 172 8.92 15.88 -3.18
CA GLN A 172 8.72 14.44 -3.04
C GLN A 172 9.98 13.65 -2.60
N PRO A 173 11.19 13.88 -3.15
CA PRO A 173 12.38 13.20 -2.67
C PRO A 173 12.78 13.60 -1.24
N GLU A 174 12.56 14.84 -0.82
CA GLU A 174 12.82 15.28 0.56
C GLU A 174 11.87 14.61 1.56
N LEU A 175 10.58 14.47 1.20
CA LEU A 175 9.61 13.73 2.00
C LEU A 175 10.04 12.26 2.20
N ILE A 176 10.50 11.60 1.13
CA ILE A 176 11.01 10.21 1.21
C ILE A 176 12.26 10.14 2.11
N GLN A 177 13.16 11.12 2.03
CA GLN A 177 14.32 11.19 2.93
C GLN A 177 13.89 11.36 4.39
N TYR A 178 12.92 12.22 4.68
CA TYR A 178 12.39 12.39 6.02
C TYR A 178 11.74 11.12 6.54
N GLU A 179 10.90 10.45 5.75
CA GLU A 179 10.29 9.17 6.13
C GLU A 179 11.34 8.12 6.51
N ARG A 180 12.41 8.01 5.71
CA ARG A 180 13.52 7.12 6.01
C ARG A 180 14.23 7.50 7.31
N ARG A 181 14.54 8.79 7.50
CA ARG A 181 15.20 9.29 8.71
C ARG A 181 14.34 9.09 9.96
N PHE A 182 13.02 9.27 9.86
CA PHE A 182 12.10 8.98 10.95
C PHE A 182 12.05 7.48 11.28
N SER A 183 12.06 6.62 10.26
CA SER A 183 12.10 5.17 10.45
C SER A 183 13.39 4.71 11.15
N GLU A 184 14.53 5.29 10.76
CA GLU A 184 15.83 5.05 11.40
C GLU A 184 15.85 5.53 12.85
N LEU A 185 15.35 6.75 13.11
CA LEU A 185 15.24 7.29 14.46
C LEU A 185 14.32 6.41 15.34
N TYR A 186 13.19 5.98 14.80
CA TYR A 186 12.28 5.09 15.50
C TYR A 186 12.96 3.76 15.86
N ALA A 187 13.72 3.17 14.95
CA ALA A 187 14.48 1.95 15.22
C ALA A 187 15.51 2.17 16.35
N GLN A 188 16.20 3.31 16.38
CA GLN A 188 17.15 3.65 17.45
C GLN A 188 16.44 3.80 18.81
N ILE A 189 15.32 4.51 18.86
CA ILE A 189 14.51 4.70 20.07
C ILE A 189 14.04 3.34 20.61
N GLN A 190 13.52 2.47 19.73
CA GLN A 190 13.09 1.12 20.11
C GLN A 190 14.27 0.27 20.60
N GLY A 191 15.44 0.39 19.98
CA GLY A 191 16.67 -0.25 20.42
C GLY A 191 17.06 0.17 21.84
N LYS A 192 17.06 1.48 22.13
CA LYS A 192 17.35 2.01 23.46
C LYS A 192 16.32 1.57 24.50
N LEU A 193 15.04 1.60 24.18
CA LEU A 193 13.98 1.12 25.07
C LEU A 193 14.15 -0.35 25.44
N ARG A 194 14.52 -1.21 24.47
CA ARG A 194 14.83 -2.63 24.73
C ARG A 194 16.05 -2.79 25.63
N GLN A 195 17.13 -2.02 25.39
CA GLN A 195 18.32 -2.03 26.25
C GLN A 195 17.99 -1.62 27.68
N THR A 196 17.24 -0.53 27.87
CA THR A 196 16.81 -0.07 29.19
C THR A 196 15.97 -1.11 29.91
N ARG A 197 14.99 -1.71 29.25
CA ARG A 197 14.17 -2.79 29.83
C ARG A 197 15.02 -3.99 30.25
N LYS A 198 15.99 -4.39 29.42
CA LYS A 198 16.92 -5.48 29.77
C LYS A 198 17.75 -5.13 31.00
N CYS A 199 18.25 -3.89 31.10
CA CYS A 199 18.99 -3.41 32.26
C CYS A 199 18.15 -3.51 33.55
N TYR A 200 16.91 -3.02 33.52
CA TYR A 200 16.00 -3.12 34.67
C TYR A 200 15.63 -4.57 35.01
N ALA A 201 15.40 -5.43 34.02
CA ALA A 201 15.11 -6.84 34.26
C ALA A 201 16.30 -7.54 34.94
N THR A 202 17.53 -7.30 34.48
CA THR A 202 18.74 -7.85 35.11
C THR A 202 18.93 -7.28 36.53
N PHE A 203 18.72 -5.98 36.71
CA PHE A 203 18.81 -5.35 38.03
C PHE A 203 17.81 -5.96 39.04
N ASN A 204 16.55 -6.11 38.64
CA ASN A 204 15.52 -6.71 39.49
C ASN A 204 15.84 -8.18 39.82
N ALA A 205 16.33 -8.96 38.86
CA ALA A 205 16.76 -10.34 39.10
C ALA A 205 17.93 -10.40 40.10
N LEU A 206 18.91 -9.51 39.98
CA LEU A 206 20.02 -9.43 40.93
C LEU A 206 19.56 -9.00 42.33
N LEU A 207 18.58 -8.10 42.43
CA LEU A 207 17.97 -7.74 43.72
C LEU A 207 17.26 -8.93 44.36
N GLU A 208 16.48 -9.69 43.60
CA GLU A 208 15.81 -10.89 44.11
C GLU A 208 16.83 -11.95 44.59
N ILE A 209 17.92 -12.16 43.84
CA ILE A 209 19.01 -13.06 44.23
C ILE A 209 19.65 -12.58 45.54
N LYS A 210 19.99 -11.29 45.63
CA LYS A 210 20.56 -10.70 46.86
C LYS A 210 19.63 -10.91 48.06
N ASP A 211 18.33 -10.64 47.90
CA ASP A 211 17.35 -10.80 48.98
C ASP A 211 17.21 -12.27 49.42
N MET A 212 17.31 -13.22 48.48
CA MET A 212 17.33 -14.65 48.79
C MET A 212 18.61 -15.06 49.54
N MET A 213 19.77 -14.57 49.11
CA MET A 213 21.04 -14.81 49.81
C MET A 213 21.06 -14.23 51.23
N LEU A 214 20.46 -13.07 51.45
CA LEU A 214 20.32 -12.49 52.78
C LEU A 214 19.42 -13.34 53.68
N LYS A 215 18.32 -13.88 53.14
CA LYS A 215 17.44 -14.81 53.86
C LYS A 215 18.16 -16.11 54.23
N GLU A 216 18.97 -16.65 53.32
CA GLU A 216 19.81 -17.82 53.59
C GLU A 216 20.84 -17.54 54.69
N THR A 217 21.53 -16.41 54.63
CA THR A 217 22.50 -16.00 55.66
C THR A 217 21.83 -15.87 57.03
N SER A 218 20.66 -15.22 57.08
CA SER A 218 19.87 -15.11 58.32
C SER A 218 19.42 -16.47 58.85
N LEU A 219 19.04 -17.39 57.97
CA LEU A 219 18.65 -18.74 58.33
C LEU A 219 19.83 -19.53 58.92
N LEU A 220 20.99 -19.49 58.27
CA LEU A 220 22.20 -20.15 58.75
C LEU A 220 22.65 -19.60 60.11
N ASN A 221 22.59 -18.27 60.30
CA ASN A 221 22.88 -17.65 61.59
C ASN A 221 21.89 -18.11 62.68
N SER A 222 20.59 -18.19 62.35
CA SER A 222 19.57 -18.69 63.29
C SER A 222 19.80 -20.15 63.66
N ILE A 223 20.16 -21.01 62.69
CA ILE A 223 20.47 -22.42 62.94
C ILE A 223 21.70 -22.55 63.83
N SER A 224 22.77 -21.80 63.53
CA SER A 224 24.01 -21.80 64.32
C SER A 224 23.76 -21.39 65.77
N ALA A 225 22.98 -20.33 65.99
CA ALA A 225 22.61 -19.86 67.34
C ALA A 225 21.78 -20.91 68.10
N GLN A 226 20.80 -21.53 67.44
CA GLN A 226 19.90 -22.49 68.07
C GLN A 226 20.57 -23.86 68.32
N PHE A 227 21.61 -24.20 67.55
CA PHE A 227 22.29 -25.50 67.62
C PHE A 227 22.96 -25.76 68.97
N GLN A 228 23.72 -24.80 69.48
CA GLN A 228 24.50 -24.97 70.71
C GLN A 228 23.60 -25.23 71.92
N ASP A 229 22.47 -24.52 72.03
CA ASP A 229 21.54 -24.71 73.14
C ASP A 229 20.73 -26.01 72.99
N ALA A 230 20.29 -26.32 71.76
CA ALA A 230 19.42 -27.46 71.50
C ALA A 230 20.12 -28.82 71.69
N ILE A 231 21.42 -28.92 71.41
CA ILE A 231 22.14 -30.21 71.47
C ILE A 231 22.35 -30.71 72.92
N THR A 232 22.35 -29.80 73.89
CA THR A 232 22.60 -30.08 75.31
C THR A 232 21.55 -30.98 75.96
N SER A 233 20.33 -31.06 75.40
CA SER A 233 19.24 -31.86 75.95
C SER A 233 18.54 -32.73 74.90
N PRO A 234 18.07 -33.94 75.26
CA PRO A 234 17.30 -34.79 74.33
C PRO A 234 16.05 -34.12 73.76
N ALA A 235 15.34 -33.34 74.58
CA ALA A 235 14.16 -32.59 74.16
C ALA A 235 14.51 -31.43 73.21
N GLY A 236 15.64 -30.74 73.44
CA GLY A 236 16.15 -29.71 72.53
C GLY A 236 16.51 -30.27 71.16
N ARG A 237 17.14 -31.45 71.12
CA ARG A 237 17.46 -32.16 69.87
C ARG A 237 16.23 -32.48 69.03
N LEU A 238 15.16 -32.98 69.65
CA LEU A 238 13.88 -33.24 68.97
C LEU A 238 13.28 -31.96 68.38
N LYS A 239 13.23 -30.87 69.16
CA LYS A 239 12.72 -29.57 68.67
C LYS A 239 13.53 -29.01 67.51
N LEU A 240 14.85 -29.18 67.53
CA LEU A 240 15.72 -28.76 66.42
C LEU A 240 15.42 -29.56 65.14
N ILE A 241 15.19 -30.87 65.26
CA ILE A 241 14.80 -31.73 64.13
C ILE A 241 13.45 -31.26 63.55
N ASP A 242 12.44 -31.04 64.40
CA ASP A 242 11.12 -30.55 63.96
C ASP A 242 11.21 -29.19 63.25
N SER A 243 12.05 -28.28 63.78
CA SER A 243 12.33 -26.97 63.18
C SER A 243 12.99 -27.11 61.80
N MET A 244 14.02 -27.96 61.69
CA MET A 244 14.70 -28.22 60.42
C MET A 244 13.77 -28.85 59.37
N GLU A 245 12.90 -29.78 59.79
CA GLU A 245 11.91 -30.38 58.89
C GLU A 245 10.90 -29.34 58.39
N GLY A 246 10.45 -28.44 59.27
CA GLY A 246 9.60 -27.30 58.90
C GLY A 246 10.26 -26.35 57.91
N ILE A 247 11.54 -26.01 58.13
CA ILE A 247 12.33 -25.18 57.20
C ILE A 247 12.46 -25.86 55.84
N LEU A 248 12.81 -27.15 55.82
CA LEU A 248 12.97 -27.92 54.58
C LEU A 248 11.67 -27.92 53.77
N LYS A 249 10.52 -28.20 54.42
CA LYS A 249 9.20 -28.15 53.78
C LYS A 249 8.89 -26.76 53.22
N GLY A 250 9.18 -25.70 53.97
CA GLY A 250 8.98 -24.32 53.51
C GLY A 250 9.84 -23.94 52.30
N VAL A 251 11.11 -24.36 52.29
CA VAL A 251 12.01 -24.15 51.15
C VAL A 251 11.54 -24.91 49.92
N GLN A 252 11.12 -26.18 50.10
CA GLN A 252 10.62 -27.02 49.02
C GLN A 252 9.34 -26.45 48.38
N GLN A 253 8.36 -26.05 49.20
CA GLN A 253 7.13 -25.40 48.71
C GLN A 253 7.42 -24.12 47.92
N LYS A 254 8.40 -23.32 48.38
CA LYS A 254 8.80 -22.10 47.68
C LYS A 254 9.46 -22.41 46.34
N ALA A 255 10.34 -23.42 46.29
CA ALA A 255 10.99 -23.86 45.06
C ALA A 255 9.97 -24.34 44.02
N GLU A 256 9.02 -25.18 44.43
CA GLU A 256 7.93 -25.67 43.57
C GLU A 256 7.09 -24.52 43.01
N ARG A 257 6.76 -23.51 43.84
CA ARG A 257 6.00 -22.34 43.40
C ARG A 257 6.74 -21.51 42.35
N VAL A 258 8.04 -21.30 42.54
CA VAL A 258 8.88 -20.57 41.58
C VAL A 258 9.01 -21.35 40.28
N GLN A 259 9.22 -22.67 40.35
CA GLN A 259 9.30 -23.54 39.19
C GLN A 259 8.00 -23.53 38.38
N PHE A 260 6.85 -23.64 39.04
CA PHE A 260 5.55 -23.55 38.37
C PHE A 260 5.35 -22.21 37.66
N SER A 261 5.72 -21.10 38.32
CA SER A 261 5.63 -19.77 37.70
C SER A 261 6.58 -19.63 36.50
N GLN A 262 7.77 -20.22 36.57
CA GLN A 262 8.73 -20.22 35.47
C GLN A 262 8.22 -21.00 34.26
N GLU A 263 7.65 -22.20 34.49
CA GLU A 263 7.07 -23.02 33.43
C GLU A 263 5.88 -22.31 32.77
N ALA A 264 5.01 -21.65 33.54
CA ALA A 264 3.90 -20.87 33.01
C ALA A 264 4.38 -19.72 32.10
N GLU A 265 5.38 -18.94 32.54
CA GLU A 265 5.95 -17.84 31.75
C GLU A 265 6.67 -18.34 30.49
N GLN A 266 7.37 -19.48 30.60
CA GLN A 266 8.03 -20.12 29.47
C GLN A 266 7.01 -20.54 28.39
N ASN A 267 5.89 -21.13 28.80
CA ASN A 267 4.81 -21.50 27.88
C ASN A 267 4.23 -20.27 27.16
N VAL A 268 4.03 -19.16 27.87
CA VAL A 268 3.57 -17.90 27.27
C VAL A 268 4.60 -17.36 26.27
N SER A 269 5.89 -17.38 26.62
CA SER A 269 6.98 -16.97 25.75
C SER A 269 7.04 -17.79 24.46
N ASP A 270 6.92 -19.11 24.56
CA ASP A 270 6.98 -20.01 23.41
C ASP A 270 5.74 -19.90 22.51
N ALA A 271 4.56 -19.67 23.11
CA ALA A 271 3.34 -19.34 22.37
C ALA A 271 3.50 -18.03 21.59
N LEU A 272 4.09 -17.00 22.18
CA LEU A 272 4.36 -15.72 21.52
C LEU A 272 5.39 -15.86 20.39
N LYS A 273 6.47 -16.62 20.60
CA LYS A 273 7.47 -16.90 19.55
C LYS A 273 6.84 -17.58 18.34
N THR A 274 5.96 -18.55 18.58
CA THR A 274 5.24 -19.27 17.52
C THR A 274 4.33 -18.33 16.74
N LYS A 275 3.54 -17.48 17.43
CA LYS A 275 2.69 -16.47 16.78
C LYS A 275 3.51 -15.47 15.94
N TYR A 276 4.64 -15.00 16.47
CA TYR A 276 5.54 -14.10 15.75
C TYR A 276 6.14 -14.76 14.50
N ALA A 277 6.57 -16.02 14.60
CA ALA A 277 7.10 -16.77 13.46
C ALA A 277 6.04 -16.95 12.34
N ALA A 278 4.78 -17.21 12.71
CA ALA A 278 3.67 -17.29 11.77
C ALA A 278 3.38 -15.95 11.08
N ALA A 279 3.33 -14.84 11.84
CA ALA A 279 3.15 -13.51 11.25
C ALA A 279 4.30 -13.14 10.29
N LEU A 280 5.54 -13.51 10.64
CA LEU A 280 6.70 -13.26 9.79
C LEU A 280 6.67 -14.09 8.49
N SER A 281 6.22 -15.34 8.54
CA SER A 281 6.07 -16.16 7.33
C SER A 281 4.99 -15.60 6.41
N GLU A 282 3.89 -15.10 6.97
CA GLU A 282 2.83 -14.43 6.23
C GLU A 282 3.32 -13.12 5.58
N GLN A 283 4.05 -12.28 6.33
CA GLN A 283 4.68 -11.08 5.79
C GLN A 283 5.64 -11.39 4.63
N ARG A 284 6.45 -12.44 4.75
CA ARG A 284 7.34 -12.89 3.67
C ARG A 284 6.55 -13.31 2.43
N ARG A 285 5.42 -14.02 2.62
CA ARG A 285 4.52 -14.42 1.53
C ARG A 285 3.93 -13.20 0.82
N PHE A 286 3.43 -12.21 1.56
CA PHE A 286 2.91 -10.97 0.98
C PHE A 286 3.98 -10.19 0.21
N ASN A 287 5.18 -10.04 0.78
CA ASN A 287 6.29 -9.37 0.10
C ASN A 287 6.71 -10.09 -1.19
N SER A 288 6.69 -11.43 -1.19
CA SER A 288 6.94 -12.22 -2.40
C SER A 288 5.87 -11.95 -3.46
N LEU A 289 4.58 -11.97 -3.09
CA LEU A 289 3.48 -11.67 -3.99
C LEU A 289 3.59 -10.25 -4.57
N LEU A 290 3.91 -9.25 -3.74
CA LEU A 290 4.11 -7.88 -4.19
C LEU A 290 5.25 -7.77 -5.22
N LYS A 291 6.37 -8.45 -5.00
CA LYS A 291 7.46 -8.51 -5.99
C LYS A 291 7.02 -9.12 -7.31
N THR A 292 6.26 -10.22 -7.26
CA THR A 292 5.74 -10.84 -8.50
C THR A 292 4.79 -9.90 -9.23
N PHE A 293 3.91 -9.20 -8.51
CA PHE A 293 3.00 -8.22 -9.09
C PHE A 293 3.76 -7.05 -9.75
N GLN A 294 4.78 -6.50 -9.08
CA GLN A 294 5.64 -5.46 -9.66
C GLN A 294 6.33 -5.93 -10.94
N MET A 295 6.82 -7.17 -10.97
CA MET A 295 7.41 -7.75 -12.18
C MET A 295 6.38 -7.88 -13.31
N TYR A 296 5.15 -8.32 -13.02
CA TYR A 296 4.07 -8.36 -14.02
C TYR A 296 3.72 -6.97 -14.56
N GLN A 297 3.64 -5.94 -13.71
CA GLN A 297 3.39 -4.56 -14.12
C GLN A 297 4.49 -4.06 -15.06
N LEU A 298 5.76 -4.31 -14.73
CA LEU A 298 6.90 -3.92 -15.55
C LEU A 298 6.89 -4.65 -16.91
N ASN A 299 6.59 -5.95 -16.91
CA ASN A 299 6.45 -6.72 -18.14
C ASN A 299 5.29 -6.24 -19.01
N LEU A 300 4.15 -5.91 -18.40
CA LEU A 300 3.00 -5.37 -19.11
C LEU A 300 3.32 -4.02 -19.75
N GLN A 301 4.03 -3.15 -19.03
CA GLN A 301 4.46 -1.85 -19.56
C GLN A 301 5.43 -2.02 -20.73
N ARG A 302 6.40 -2.94 -20.62
CA ARG A 302 7.31 -3.29 -21.72
C ARG A 302 6.56 -3.83 -22.94
N CYS A 303 5.57 -4.71 -22.73
CA CYS A 303 4.73 -5.21 -23.82
C CYS A 303 3.96 -4.08 -24.52
N LYS A 304 3.38 -3.14 -23.76
CA LYS A 304 2.69 -1.98 -24.34
C LYS A 304 3.63 -1.12 -25.20
N GLU A 305 4.83 -0.84 -24.70
CA GLU A 305 5.86 -0.09 -25.45
C GLU A 305 6.25 -0.82 -26.73
N THR A 306 6.43 -2.15 -26.67
CA THR A 306 6.74 -2.98 -27.84
C THR A 306 5.59 -2.99 -28.86
N THR A 307 4.34 -3.07 -28.41
CA THR A 307 3.18 -3.01 -29.31
C THR A 307 3.07 -1.65 -30.02
N VAL A 308 3.34 -0.54 -29.32
CA VAL A 308 3.35 0.80 -29.94
C VAL A 308 4.43 0.88 -31.02
N LEU A 309 5.62 0.32 -30.77
CA LEU A 309 6.68 0.28 -31.78
C LEU A 309 6.28 -0.56 -33.00
N ILE A 310 5.74 -1.76 -32.80
CA ILE A 310 5.30 -2.62 -33.92
C ILE A 310 4.20 -1.95 -34.74
N VAL A 311 3.22 -1.30 -34.10
CA VAL A 311 2.14 -0.59 -34.81
C VAL A 311 2.69 0.61 -35.60
N ASN A 312 3.65 1.35 -35.05
CA ASN A 312 4.29 2.44 -35.76
C ASN A 312 5.12 1.95 -36.95
N ASP A 313 5.86 0.84 -36.81
CA ASP A 313 6.64 0.25 -37.90
C ASP A 313 5.71 -0.24 -39.03
N MET A 314 4.61 -0.94 -38.69
CA MET A 314 3.62 -1.37 -39.68
C MET A 314 2.93 -0.20 -40.39
N TRP A 315 2.69 0.90 -39.70
CA TRP A 315 2.09 2.10 -40.29
C TRP A 315 3.07 2.79 -41.26
N PHE A 316 4.35 2.87 -40.90
CA PHE A 316 5.40 3.46 -41.73
C PHE A 316 5.67 2.61 -42.98
N ASP A 317 5.64 1.28 -42.87
CA ASP A 317 5.76 0.37 -44.01
C ASP A 317 4.60 0.54 -45.00
N CYS A 318 3.37 0.74 -44.51
CA CYS A 318 2.21 1.01 -45.37
C CYS A 318 2.26 2.38 -46.08
N GLU A 319 2.82 3.42 -45.44
CA GLU A 319 3.02 4.73 -46.10
C GLU A 319 4.11 4.67 -47.18
N SER A 320 5.19 3.92 -46.93
CA SER A 320 6.27 3.71 -47.90
C SER A 320 5.81 2.94 -49.15
N GLU A 321 4.90 1.96 -48.98
CA GLU A 321 4.26 1.27 -50.11
C GLU A 321 3.29 2.18 -50.89
N ALA A 322 2.61 3.12 -50.22
CA ALA A 322 1.68 4.04 -50.89
C ALA A 322 2.41 5.09 -51.77
N ASP A 323 3.58 5.57 -51.35
CA ASP A 323 4.38 6.55 -52.10
C ASP A 323 5.18 5.97 -53.28
N SER A 324 5.17 4.64 -53.45
CA SER A 324 5.89 3.93 -54.53
C SER A 324 5.00 3.45 -55.69
N THR A 325 3.73 3.85 -55.71
CA THR A 325 2.74 3.52 -56.76
C THR A 325 2.29 4.74 -57.56
#